data_AF-A0A517KZJ5-F1
#
_entry.id   AF-A0A517KZJ5-F1
#
_cell.length_a   1.000
_cell.length_b   1.000
_cell.length_c   1.000
_cell.angle_alpha   90.00
_cell.angle_beta   90.00
_cell.angle_gamma   90.00
#
_symmetry.space_group_name_H-M   'P 1'
#
loop_
_entity.id
_entity.type
_entity.pdbx_description
1 polymer ?
#
loop_
_entity_poly.entity_id
_entity_poly.type
_entity_poly.pdbx_seq_one_letter_code
_entity_poly.pdbx_strand_id
1 'polypeptide(L)'
;MPTTIDRIVAPIRPSAASSGRLAYRQSRAFATVKATSEGKSSADEAVEKIQELYETARDEFELASEETEENTIYAADDRAAAKAELEKLKEALADVVEEGSDYPAHVREEVSKRVAHRVRELDHAFKALEEKAMHQD
;
A
#
# COMPACT_ATOMS: atom_id res chain seq x y z
N MET A 1 56.67 44.47 -62.50
CA MET A 1 55.68 45.33 -61.81
C MET A 1 54.63 44.44 -61.16
N PRO A 2 54.30 44.69 -59.88
CA PRO A 2 53.82 43.74 -58.84
C PRO A 2 52.32 43.37 -59.00
N THR A 3 51.87 42.12 -58.88
CA THR A 3 51.58 41.29 -57.67
C THR A 3 50.87 42.02 -56.53
N THR A 4 49.60 41.67 -56.27
CA THR A 4 49.05 41.38 -54.92
C THR A 4 47.67 40.73 -55.09
N ILE A 5 47.59 39.44 -54.77
CA ILE A 5 46.36 38.64 -54.68
C ILE A 5 45.88 38.78 -53.24
N ASP A 6 44.69 39.35 -53.06
CA ASP A 6 44.07 39.48 -51.74
C ASP A 6 43.33 38.18 -51.39
N ARG A 7 43.73 37.58 -50.27
CA ARG A 7 43.22 36.34 -49.69
C ARG A 7 42.47 36.72 -48.43
N ILE A 8 41.15 36.53 -48.39
CA ILE A 8 40.42 36.49 -47.12
C ILE A 8 39.60 35.20 -47.06
N VAL A 9 40.12 34.30 -46.24
CA VAL A 9 39.55 33.03 -45.80
C VAL A 9 38.67 33.29 -44.58
N ALA A 10 37.46 32.74 -44.61
CA ALA A 10 36.73 32.26 -43.43
C ALA A 10 36.23 30.85 -43.80
N PRO A 11 35.82 29.97 -42.87
CA PRO A 11 35.55 30.18 -41.44
C PRO A 11 36.11 29.03 -40.56
N ILE A 12 35.55 28.89 -39.34
CA ILE A 12 35.55 27.71 -38.45
C ILE A 12 36.46 27.85 -37.21
N ARG A 13 35.83 28.23 -36.10
CA ARG A 13 36.23 27.84 -34.72
C ARG A 13 35.48 26.54 -34.37
N PRO A 14 35.84 25.83 -33.28
CA PRO A 14 37.14 25.38 -32.82
C PRO A 14 37.17 23.84 -32.70
N SER A 15 38.28 23.19 -33.07
CA SER A 15 38.47 21.74 -32.86
C SER A 15 39.45 21.48 -31.71
N ALA A 16 39.12 20.46 -30.92
CA ALA A 16 39.64 20.10 -29.62
C ALA A 16 41.12 19.64 -29.61
N ALA A 17 41.78 19.73 -28.45
CA ALA A 17 42.35 18.56 -27.78
C ALA A 17 43.03 18.94 -26.45
N SER A 18 42.53 18.30 -25.41
CA SER A 18 43.07 18.19 -24.05
C SER A 18 44.42 17.46 -24.03
N SER A 19 45.43 18.03 -23.35
CA SER A 19 46.63 17.32 -22.94
C SER A 19 46.70 17.22 -21.41
N GLY A 20 46.48 15.99 -20.94
CA GLY A 20 47.09 15.36 -19.77
C GLY A 20 47.16 16.11 -18.45
N ARG A 21 46.37 15.66 -17.47
CA ARG A 21 46.90 15.45 -16.11
C ARG A 21 46.45 14.11 -15.55
N LEU A 22 47.48 13.33 -15.23
CA LEU A 22 47.50 12.19 -14.34
C LEU A 22 47.07 12.66 -12.94
N ALA A 23 46.06 12.03 -12.35
CA ALA A 23 45.83 11.90 -10.90
C ALA A 23 44.41 11.35 -10.73
N TYR A 24 44.30 10.08 -10.37
CA TYR A 24 44.15 9.64 -8.98
C TYR A 24 42.67 9.50 -8.66
N ARG A 25 42.35 8.32 -8.11
CA ARG A 25 41.12 7.94 -7.40
C ARG A 25 39.93 8.89 -7.56
N GLN A 26 38.78 8.32 -7.88
CA GLN A 26 37.79 7.98 -6.85
C GLN A 26 36.56 7.44 -7.56
N SER A 27 36.20 6.21 -7.18
CA SER A 27 34.83 5.67 -7.25
C SER A 27 34.19 5.54 -8.63
N ARG A 28 34.06 4.29 -9.08
CA ARG A 28 32.87 3.87 -9.85
C ARG A 28 31.62 4.36 -9.08
N ALA A 29 30.98 5.42 -9.56
CA ALA A 29 29.65 5.79 -9.12
C ALA A 29 28.62 4.86 -9.81
N PHE A 30 28.64 3.58 -9.44
CA PHE A 30 27.42 2.77 -9.49
C PHE A 30 26.69 3.04 -8.19
N ALA A 31 25.80 4.03 -8.20
CA ALA A 31 24.65 4.11 -7.29
C ALA A 31 23.92 5.44 -7.54
N THR A 32 22.92 5.41 -8.41
CA THR A 32 21.65 6.03 -8.04
C THR A 32 20.67 4.92 -7.69
N VAL A 33 21.07 4.06 -6.76
CA VAL A 33 20.11 3.38 -5.91
C VAL A 33 19.82 4.35 -4.78
N LYS A 34 18.83 5.21 -5.00
CA LYS A 34 18.17 6.00 -3.95
C LYS A 34 16.74 6.23 -4.46
N ALA A 35 15.69 5.56 -3.96
CA ALA A 35 15.46 5.16 -2.59
C ALA A 35 15.05 3.69 -2.47
N THR A 36 15.85 2.90 -1.77
CA THR A 36 15.33 1.82 -0.93
C THR A 36 15.44 2.32 0.50
N SER A 37 14.34 2.20 1.24
CA SER A 37 14.07 2.61 2.63
C SER A 37 13.87 4.11 2.93
N GLU A 38 12.65 4.61 2.77
CA GLU A 38 12.12 5.66 3.65
C GLU A 38 10.58 5.64 3.63
N GLY A 39 10.01 5.14 4.74
CA GLY A 39 8.57 5.10 5.03
C GLY A 39 7.85 3.91 4.41
N LYS A 40 7.14 3.10 5.21
CA LYS A 40 5.95 2.41 4.68
C LYS A 40 5.13 3.47 3.97
N SER A 41 4.67 3.22 2.74
CA SER A 41 3.77 4.18 2.13
C SER A 41 2.56 4.31 3.06
N SER A 42 1.96 5.50 3.14
CA SER A 42 0.73 5.69 3.92
C SER A 42 -0.34 4.64 3.57
N ALA A 43 -0.32 4.12 2.33
CA ALA A 43 -1.11 2.96 1.91
C ALA A 43 -0.76 1.66 2.62
N ASP A 44 0.53 1.32 2.71
CA ASP A 44 0.98 0.09 3.36
C ASP A 44 0.62 0.12 4.85
N GLU A 45 0.75 1.27 5.51
CA GLU A 45 0.36 1.42 6.92
C GLU A 45 -1.17 1.26 7.12
N ALA A 46 -1.97 1.85 6.23
CA ALA A 46 -3.43 1.66 6.26
C ALA A 46 -3.83 0.20 6.00
N VAL A 47 -3.19 -0.46 5.03
CA VAL A 47 -3.43 -1.88 4.72
C VAL A 47 -3.03 -2.75 5.91
N GLU A 48 -1.88 -2.50 6.54
CA GLU A 48 -1.43 -3.23 7.73
C GLU A 48 -2.44 -3.11 8.86
N LYS A 49 -2.90 -1.89 9.19
CA LYS A 49 -3.91 -1.68 10.25
C LYS A 49 -5.22 -2.42 9.95
N ILE A 50 -5.71 -2.33 8.72
CA ILE A 50 -6.95 -3.02 8.33
C ILE A 50 -6.73 -4.55 8.35
N GLN A 51 -5.56 -5.03 7.96
CA GLN A 51 -5.23 -6.45 8.03
C GLN A 51 -5.18 -6.96 9.48
N GLU A 52 -4.59 -6.18 10.40
CA GLU A 52 -4.58 -6.52 11.83
C GLU A 52 -6.01 -6.64 12.38
N LEU A 53 -6.88 -5.66 12.10
CA LEU A 53 -8.30 -5.72 12.48
C LEU A 53 -9.02 -6.90 11.83
N TYR A 54 -8.66 -7.25 10.60
CA TYR A 54 -9.23 -8.41 9.91
C TYR A 54 -8.85 -9.72 10.58
N GLU A 55 -7.59 -9.92 10.95
CA GLU A 55 -7.16 -11.13 11.67
C GLU A 55 -7.89 -11.22 13.03
N THR A 56 -7.97 -10.12 13.79
CA THR A 56 -8.72 -10.12 15.06
C THR A 56 -10.21 -10.44 14.86
N ALA A 57 -10.88 -9.79 13.90
CA ALA A 57 -12.30 -10.06 13.63
C ALA A 57 -12.53 -11.49 13.15
N ARG A 58 -11.55 -12.09 12.46
CA ARG A 58 -11.59 -13.47 12.02
C ARG A 58 -11.42 -14.45 13.17
N ASP A 59 -10.45 -14.23 14.06
CA ASP A 59 -10.22 -15.09 15.23
C ASP A 59 -11.47 -15.12 16.12
N GLU A 60 -12.09 -13.95 16.37
CA GLU A 60 -13.34 -13.86 17.13
C GLU A 60 -14.52 -14.52 16.40
N PHE A 61 -14.57 -14.44 15.06
CA PHE A 61 -15.58 -15.17 14.28
C PHE A 61 -15.40 -16.68 14.38
N GLU A 62 -14.16 -17.18 14.35
CA GLU A 62 -13.87 -18.61 14.50
C GLU A 62 -14.35 -19.11 15.87
N LEU A 63 -14.05 -18.37 16.95
CA LEU A 63 -14.58 -18.65 18.29
C LEU A 63 -16.11 -18.63 18.32
N ALA A 64 -16.74 -17.56 17.81
CA ALA A 64 -18.19 -17.44 17.78
C ALA A 64 -18.86 -18.58 16.98
N SER A 65 -18.21 -19.05 15.92
CA SER A 65 -18.72 -20.15 15.10
C SER A 65 -18.64 -21.49 15.83
N GLU A 66 -17.54 -21.78 16.52
CA GLU A 66 -17.34 -23.00 17.30
C GLU A 66 -18.33 -23.07 18.46
N GLU A 67 -18.46 -21.98 19.22
CA GLU A 67 -19.37 -21.90 20.37
C GLU A 67 -20.86 -22.00 19.95
N THR A 68 -21.21 -21.45 18.78
CA THR A 68 -22.56 -21.61 18.20
C THR A 68 -22.82 -23.06 17.78
N GLU A 69 -21.84 -23.74 17.18
CA GLU A 69 -21.95 -25.15 16.80
C GLU A 69 -22.05 -26.08 18.01
N GLU A 70 -21.34 -25.76 19.09
CA GLU A 70 -21.40 -26.49 20.36
C GLU A 70 -22.62 -26.15 21.22
N ASN A 71 -23.41 -25.13 20.83
CA ASN A 71 -24.60 -24.64 21.53
C ASN A 71 -24.30 -24.33 23.01
N THR A 72 -23.22 -23.58 23.22
CA THR A 72 -22.81 -23.17 24.56
C THR A 72 -23.59 -21.94 25.02
N ILE A 73 -23.51 -21.65 26.32
CA ILE A 73 -24.11 -20.44 26.89
C ILE A 73 -23.39 -19.14 26.46
N TYR A 74 -22.17 -19.25 25.93
CA TYR A 74 -21.33 -18.11 25.55
C TYR A 74 -21.52 -17.71 24.09
N ALA A 75 -22.08 -18.61 23.27
CA ALA A 75 -22.32 -18.40 21.84
C ALA A 75 -23.01 -17.05 21.48
N ALA A 76 -23.86 -16.52 22.35
CA ALA A 76 -24.49 -15.21 22.12
C ALA A 76 -23.51 -14.04 22.33
N ASP A 77 -22.71 -14.09 23.39
CA ASP A 77 -21.74 -13.05 23.73
C ASP A 77 -20.56 -13.06 22.74
N ASP A 78 -20.10 -14.24 22.32
CA ASP A 78 -19.00 -14.37 21.35
C ASP A 78 -19.42 -13.87 19.96
N ARG A 79 -20.65 -14.16 19.51
CA ARG A 79 -21.21 -13.57 18.28
C ARG A 79 -21.27 -12.05 18.37
N ALA A 80 -21.59 -11.49 19.53
CA ALA A 80 -21.62 -10.05 19.74
C ALA A 80 -20.21 -9.44 19.70
N ALA A 81 -19.22 -10.08 20.33
CA ALA A 81 -17.82 -9.67 20.30
C ALA A 81 -17.26 -9.68 18.87
N ALA A 82 -17.49 -10.77 18.14
CA ALA A 82 -17.07 -10.95 16.77
C ALA A 82 -17.72 -9.89 15.84
N LYS A 83 -18.99 -9.55 16.06
CA LYS A 83 -19.69 -8.48 15.32
C LYS A 83 -19.10 -7.10 15.61
N ALA A 84 -18.73 -6.83 16.86
CA ALA A 84 -18.12 -5.56 17.23
C ALA A 84 -16.75 -5.37 16.57
N GLU A 85 -15.91 -6.40 16.49
CA GLU A 85 -14.63 -6.33 15.79
C GLU A 85 -14.81 -6.16 14.27
N LEU A 86 -15.81 -6.83 13.68
CA LEU A 86 -16.16 -6.63 12.27
C LEU A 86 -16.66 -5.20 11.98
N GLU A 87 -17.38 -4.58 12.91
CA GLU A 87 -17.79 -3.18 12.79
C GLU A 87 -16.57 -2.25 12.80
N LYS A 88 -15.62 -2.44 13.72
CA LYS A 88 -14.36 -1.67 13.75
C LYS A 88 -13.56 -1.84 12.46
N LEU A 89 -13.51 -3.04 11.90
CA LEU A 89 -12.85 -3.31 10.61
C LEU A 89 -13.51 -2.53 9.47
N LYS A 90 -14.84 -2.48 9.43
CA LYS A 90 -15.59 -1.71 8.42
C LYS A 90 -15.40 -0.21 8.59
N GLU A 91 -15.42 0.28 9.82
CA GLU A 91 -15.17 1.69 10.14
C GLU A 91 -13.76 2.09 9.67
N ALA A 92 -12.73 1.32 10.04
CA ALA A 92 -11.36 1.59 9.60
C ALA A 92 -11.21 1.57 8.06
N LEU A 93 -11.91 0.68 7.36
CA LEU A 93 -11.93 0.68 5.90
C LEU A 93 -12.66 1.91 5.34
N ALA A 94 -13.80 2.29 5.92
CA ALA A 94 -14.57 3.45 5.51
C ALA A 94 -13.77 4.74 5.69
N ASP A 95 -13.14 4.93 6.85
CA ASP A 95 -12.29 6.09 7.17
C ASP A 95 -11.16 6.27 6.15
N VAL A 96 -10.54 5.16 5.72
CA VAL A 96 -9.47 5.22 4.72
C VAL A 96 -10.02 5.56 3.34
N VAL A 97 -11.13 4.96 2.93
CA VAL A 97 -11.67 5.07 1.56
C VAL A 97 -12.50 6.36 1.35
N GLU A 98 -12.97 7.01 2.43
CA GLU A 98 -13.82 8.20 2.39
C GLU A 98 -13.22 9.36 1.56
N GLU A 99 -14.09 10.13 0.92
CA GLU A 99 -13.74 11.36 0.23
C GLU A 99 -13.47 12.48 1.23
N GLY A 100 -12.19 12.74 1.50
CA GLY A 100 -11.75 13.72 2.48
C GLY A 100 -10.78 13.17 3.53
N SER A 101 -10.46 11.87 3.48
CA SER A 101 -9.43 11.30 4.34
C SER A 101 -8.04 11.85 4.01
N ASP A 102 -7.09 11.68 4.92
CA ASP A 102 -5.69 12.08 4.75
C ASP A 102 -4.97 11.30 3.61
N TYR A 103 -5.63 10.30 3.03
CA TYR A 103 -5.08 9.42 2.01
C TYR A 103 -5.34 9.94 0.58
N PRO A 104 -4.31 9.99 -0.29
CA PRO A 104 -4.49 10.39 -1.68
C PRO A 104 -5.36 9.37 -2.45
N ALA A 105 -6.05 9.82 -3.50
CA ALA A 105 -7.06 9.02 -4.20
C ALA A 105 -6.57 7.63 -4.67
N HIS A 106 -5.32 7.53 -5.15
CA HIS A 106 -4.75 6.26 -5.61
C HIS A 106 -4.57 5.24 -4.46
N VAL A 107 -4.28 5.72 -3.24
CA VAL A 107 -4.15 4.87 -2.05
C VAL A 107 -5.51 4.35 -1.60
N ARG A 108 -6.52 5.22 -1.58
CA ARG A 108 -7.91 4.85 -1.25
C ARG A 108 -8.44 3.77 -2.19
N GLU A 109 -8.19 3.93 -3.48
CA GLU A 109 -8.58 2.96 -4.50
C GLU A 109 -7.85 1.62 -4.33
N GLU A 110 -6.55 1.65 -4.00
CA GLU A 110 -5.74 0.46 -3.80
C GLU A 110 -6.16 -0.32 -2.54
N VAL A 111 -6.36 0.36 -1.41
CA VAL A 111 -6.86 -0.24 -0.16
C VAL A 111 -8.23 -0.86 -0.40
N SER A 112 -9.14 -0.12 -1.04
CA SER A 112 -10.48 -0.61 -1.40
C SER A 112 -10.40 -1.87 -2.27
N LYS A 113 -9.56 -1.87 -3.32
CA LYS A 113 -9.39 -3.05 -4.19
C LYS A 113 -8.83 -4.27 -3.47
N ARG A 114 -7.88 -4.08 -2.54
CA ARG A 114 -7.20 -5.18 -1.85
C ARG A 114 -8.04 -5.77 -0.72
N VAL A 115 -8.72 -4.93 0.06
CA VAL A 115 -9.31 -5.35 1.34
C VAL A 115 -10.83 -5.41 1.30
N ALA A 116 -11.52 -4.63 0.46
CA ALA A 116 -12.98 -4.60 0.46
C ALA A 116 -13.61 -5.96 0.14
N HIS A 117 -12.97 -6.80 -0.68
CA HIS A 117 -13.45 -8.15 -0.94
C HIS A 117 -13.46 -9.00 0.33
N ARG A 118 -12.34 -9.02 1.06
CA ARG A 118 -12.18 -9.82 2.29
C ARG A 118 -13.16 -9.40 3.37
N VAL A 119 -13.36 -8.09 3.55
CA VAL A 119 -14.33 -7.57 4.53
C VAL A 119 -15.76 -7.97 4.16
N ARG A 120 -16.11 -7.98 2.86
CA ARG A 120 -17.44 -8.46 2.41
C ARG A 120 -17.61 -9.95 2.63
N GLU A 121 -16.59 -10.76 2.34
CA GLU A 121 -16.64 -12.20 2.59
C GLU A 121 -16.87 -12.50 4.07
N LEU A 122 -16.15 -11.82 4.96
CA LEU A 122 -16.33 -11.95 6.40
C LEU A 122 -17.74 -11.51 6.82
N ASP A 123 -18.24 -10.37 6.33
CA ASP A 123 -19.62 -9.92 6.59
C ASP A 123 -20.69 -10.94 6.16
N HIS A 124 -20.51 -11.57 5.00
CA HIS A 124 -21.40 -12.63 4.54
C HIS A 124 -21.32 -13.88 5.44
N ALA A 125 -20.12 -14.24 5.91
CA ALA A 125 -19.95 -15.35 6.84
C ALA A 125 -20.66 -15.10 8.18
N PHE A 126 -20.59 -13.88 8.71
CA PHE A 126 -21.33 -13.47 9.90
C PHE A 126 -22.84 -13.55 9.73
N LYS A 127 -23.38 -13.04 8.61
CA LYS A 127 -24.83 -13.16 8.33
C LYS A 127 -25.28 -14.61 8.29
N ALA A 128 -24.50 -15.49 7.66
CA ALA A 128 -24.79 -16.91 7.64
C ALA A 128 -24.74 -17.54 9.04
N LEU A 129 -23.82 -17.10 9.90
CA LEU A 129 -23.74 -17.55 11.30
C LEU A 129 -24.93 -17.05 12.12
N GLU A 130 -25.31 -15.77 11.98
CA GLU A 130 -26.49 -15.19 12.63
C GLU A 130 -27.77 -15.94 12.23
N GLU A 131 -27.94 -16.21 10.93
CA GLU A 131 -29.06 -17.01 10.42
C GLU A 131 -29.08 -18.41 11.03
N LYS A 132 -27.94 -19.12 11.06
CA LYS A 132 -27.86 -20.47 11.67
C LYS A 132 -28.26 -20.46 13.13
N ALA A 133 -27.74 -19.50 13.89
CA ALA A 133 -28.02 -19.41 15.31
C ALA A 133 -29.50 -19.08 15.60
N MET A 134 -30.16 -18.28 14.75
CA MET A 134 -31.61 -18.03 14.87
C MET A 134 -32.47 -19.29 14.64
N HIS A 135 -31.94 -20.31 13.95
CA HIS A 135 -32.66 -21.56 13.69
C HIS A 135 -32.29 -22.69 14.68
N GLN A 136 -31.29 -22.47 15.53
CA GLN A 136 -30.82 -23.45 16.53
C GLN A 136 -31.44 -23.25 17.93
N ASP A 137 -32.26 -22.21 18.13
CA ASP A 137 -33.02 -21.93 19.36
C ASP A 137 -34.34 -22.74 19.43
#